data_AF-A0A1A6BHL7-F1
#
_entry.id   AF-A0A1A6BHL7-F1
#
_cell.length_a   1.000
_cell.length_b   1.000
_cell.length_c   1.000
_cell.angle_alpha   90.00
_cell.angle_beta   90.00
_cell.angle_gamma   90.00
#
_symmetry.space_group_name_H-M   'P 1'
#
loop_
_entity.id
_entity.type
_entity.pdbx_description
1 polymer ?
#
loop_
_entity_poly.entity_id
_entity_poly.type
_entity_poly.pdbx_seq_one_letter_code
_entity_poly.pdbx_strand_id
1 'polypeptide(L)'
;MSDAAAMASHEWYRHGTCSGVTPAVYFGNAISLTEQVRKTLDPVFGAAVGGHLSVSAVRARVDAEFGKGAGTRVGLKCRNVEGEGLVVYEVRLSFPPVPELGHDGRTVSLRDALGKGPTIAAGCRSGRVQ
;
A
#
# COMPACT_ATOMS: atom_id res chain seq x y z
N MET A 1 18.74 -6.53 -9.35
CA MET A 1 17.47 -5.83 -9.60
C MET A 1 16.52 -6.83 -10.22
N SER A 2 15.32 -7.02 -9.66
CA SER A 2 14.30 -7.84 -10.32
C SER A 2 13.87 -7.15 -11.61
N ASP A 3 13.80 -7.91 -12.71
CA ASP A 3 13.32 -7.41 -13.99
C ASP A 3 11.82 -7.05 -13.88
N ALA A 4 11.45 -5.83 -14.28
CA ALA A 4 10.08 -5.35 -14.25
C ALA A 4 9.15 -6.23 -15.09
N ALA A 5 9.62 -6.78 -16.21
CA ALA A 5 8.84 -7.67 -17.06
C ALA A 5 8.58 -9.02 -16.36
N ALA A 6 9.59 -9.58 -15.71
CA ALA A 6 9.44 -10.80 -14.91
C ALA A 6 8.50 -10.60 -13.72
N MET A 7 8.60 -9.46 -13.02
CA MET A 7 7.70 -9.13 -11.91
C MET A 7 6.26 -8.94 -12.38
N ALA A 8 6.03 -8.13 -13.41
CA ALA A 8 4.68 -7.93 -13.94
C ALA A 8 4.04 -9.25 -14.39
N SER A 9 4.81 -10.13 -15.03
CA SER A 9 4.33 -11.46 -15.43
C SER A 9 3.98 -12.33 -14.23
N HIS A 10 4.82 -12.32 -13.18
CA HIS A 10 4.53 -13.02 -11.93
C HIS A 10 3.27 -12.50 -11.25
N GLU A 11 3.16 -11.19 -11.06
CA GLU A 11 2.01 -10.54 -10.42
C GLU A 11 0.72 -10.83 -11.19
N TRP A 12 0.76 -10.77 -12.52
CA TRP A 12 -0.40 -11.11 -13.34
C TRP A 12 -0.80 -12.58 -13.16
N TYR A 13 0.13 -13.52 -13.36
CA TYR A 13 -0.21 -14.94 -13.32
C TYR A 13 -0.63 -15.40 -11.92
N ARG A 14 0.01 -14.88 -10.87
CA ARG A 14 -0.21 -15.30 -9.48
C ARG A 14 -1.42 -14.61 -8.84
N HIS A 15 -1.69 -13.36 -9.18
CA HIS A 15 -2.67 -12.52 -8.48
C HIS A 15 -3.72 -11.90 -9.42
N GLY A 16 -3.33 -11.55 -10.65
CA GLY A 16 -4.20 -10.87 -11.61
C GLY A 16 -5.18 -11.76 -12.38
N THR A 17 -4.79 -12.97 -12.78
CA THR A 17 -5.62 -13.87 -13.62
C THR A 17 -6.96 -14.25 -12.99
N CYS A 18 -7.04 -14.31 -11.65
CA CYS A 18 -8.26 -14.58 -10.89
C CYS A 18 -8.99 -13.31 -10.42
N SER A 19 -8.52 -12.12 -10.81
CA SER A 19 -9.03 -10.84 -10.28
C SER A 19 -10.38 -10.43 -10.86
N GLY A 20 -10.85 -11.08 -11.95
CA GLY A 20 -12.11 -10.75 -12.62
C GLY A 20 -12.05 -9.54 -13.55
N VAL A 21 -10.86 -8.96 -13.79
CA VAL A 21 -10.66 -7.83 -14.72
C VAL A 21 -9.54 -8.11 -15.73
N THR A 22 -9.44 -7.28 -16.76
CA THR A 22 -8.35 -7.37 -17.75
C THR A 22 -7.00 -6.93 -17.15
N PRO A 23 -5.84 -7.35 -17.72
CA PRO A 23 -4.53 -6.87 -17.28
C PRO A 23 -4.42 -5.34 -17.28
N ALA A 24 -4.99 -4.69 -18.30
CA ALA A 24 -4.97 -3.23 -18.42
C ALA A 24 -5.68 -2.54 -17.24
N VAL A 25 -6.82 -3.06 -16.80
CA VAL A 25 -7.54 -2.56 -15.62
C VAL A 25 -6.77 -2.88 -14.34
N TYR A 26 -6.28 -4.12 -14.18
CA TYR A 26 -5.53 -4.54 -13.00
C TYR A 26 -4.30 -3.66 -12.73
N PHE A 27 -3.42 -3.53 -13.72
CA PHE A 27 -2.20 -2.73 -13.58
C PHE A 27 -2.48 -1.22 -13.59
N GLY A 28 -3.48 -0.76 -14.36
CA GLY A 28 -3.91 0.64 -14.35
C GLY A 28 -4.38 1.09 -12.97
N ASN A 29 -5.18 0.26 -12.30
CA ASN A 29 -5.64 0.53 -10.93
C ASN A 29 -4.46 0.51 -9.94
N ALA A 30 -3.53 -0.45 -10.06
CA ALA A 30 -2.36 -0.52 -9.20
C ALA A 30 -1.46 0.71 -9.33
N ILE A 31 -1.19 1.19 -10.55
CA ILE A 31 -0.41 2.41 -10.81
C ILE A 31 -1.13 3.63 -10.21
N SER A 32 -2.41 3.81 -10.55
CA SER A 32 -3.21 4.96 -10.09
C SER A 32 -3.29 5.05 -8.56
N LEU A 33 -3.50 3.92 -7.88
CA LEU A 33 -3.52 3.87 -6.42
C LEU A 33 -2.13 4.15 -5.84
N THR A 34 -1.07 3.58 -6.43
CA THR A 34 0.31 3.81 -5.96
C THR A 34 0.69 5.29 -6.01
N GLU A 35 0.35 6.00 -7.09
CA GLU A 35 0.61 7.44 -7.23
C GLU A 35 -0.09 8.26 -6.14
N GLN A 36 -1.34 7.91 -5.79
CA GLN A 36 -2.09 8.58 -4.74
C GLN A 36 -1.55 8.27 -3.33
N VAL A 37 -1.15 7.02 -3.11
CA VAL A 37 -0.54 6.59 -1.85
C VAL A 37 0.75 7.35 -1.60
N ARG A 38 1.60 7.48 -2.62
CA ARG A 38 2.87 8.21 -2.54
C ARG A 38 2.68 9.66 -2.14
N LYS A 39 1.71 10.38 -2.71
CA LYS A 39 1.38 11.76 -2.30
C LYS A 39 1.06 11.88 -0.80
N THR A 40 0.47 10.84 -0.22
CA THR A 40 0.07 10.82 1.19
C THR A 40 1.21 10.35 2.10
N LEU A 41 1.95 9.31 1.71
CA LEU A 41 2.88 8.59 2.58
C LEU A 41 4.34 9.01 2.38
N ASP A 42 4.77 9.40 1.18
CA ASP A 42 6.16 9.80 0.92
C ASP A 42 6.66 10.86 1.92
N PRO A 43 5.88 11.89 2.32
CA PRO A 43 6.35 12.85 3.32
C PRO A 43 6.61 12.24 4.71
N VAL A 44 5.82 11.24 5.11
CA VAL A 44 5.96 10.58 6.42
C VAL A 44 7.15 9.62 6.44
N PHE A 45 7.34 8.88 5.35
CA PHE A 45 8.51 8.01 5.21
C PHE A 45 9.79 8.82 5.04
N GLY A 46 9.78 9.87 4.23
CA GLY A 46 10.91 10.76 4.02
C GLY A 46 11.38 11.44 5.30
N ALA A 47 10.46 11.87 6.17
CA ALA A 47 10.79 12.45 7.47
C ALA A 47 11.37 11.44 8.48
N ALA A 48 11.19 10.14 8.24
CA ALA A 48 11.63 9.06 9.12
C ALA A 48 12.94 8.39 8.67
N VAL A 49 13.51 8.78 7.52
CA VAL A 49 14.76 8.24 6.98
C VAL A 49 15.89 8.34 8.02
N GLY A 50 16.60 7.22 8.24
CA GLY A 50 17.64 7.09 9.27
C GLY A 50 17.11 6.88 10.70
N GLY A 51 15.81 7.07 10.91
CA GLY A 51 15.10 6.90 12.17
C GLY A 51 14.16 5.71 12.18
N HIS A 52 13.14 5.77 13.04
CA HIS A 52 12.08 4.76 13.15
C HIS A 52 10.73 5.34 12.76
N LEU A 53 9.91 4.53 12.09
CA LEU A 53 8.55 4.85 11.73
C LEU A 53 7.58 3.87 12.40
N SER A 54 6.62 4.40 13.15
CA SER A 54 5.55 3.60 13.72
C SER A 54 4.38 3.46 12.76
N VAL A 55 3.69 2.32 12.83
CA VAL A 55 2.42 2.13 12.10
C VAL A 55 1.38 3.17 12.52
N SER A 56 1.40 3.61 13.78
CA SER A 56 0.46 4.64 14.26
C SER A 56 0.68 5.99 13.58
N ALA A 57 1.92 6.40 13.31
CA ALA A 57 2.22 7.62 12.57
C ALA A 57 1.71 7.54 11.13
N VAL A 58 1.93 6.40 10.46
CA VAL A 58 1.40 6.15 9.11
C VAL A 58 -0.13 6.19 9.10
N ARG A 59 -0.78 5.51 10.04
CA ARG A 59 -2.25 5.49 10.17
C ARG A 59 -2.81 6.88 10.46
N ALA A 60 -2.16 7.66 11.32
CA ALA A 60 -2.58 9.02 11.64
C ALA A 60 -2.51 9.94 10.42
N ARG A 61 -1.49 9.79 9.55
CA ARG A 61 -1.43 10.54 8.29
C ARG A 61 -2.58 10.18 7.35
N VAL A 62 -2.89 8.89 7.24
CA VAL A 62 -4.00 8.41 6.42
C VAL A 62 -5.34 8.90 6.97
N ASP A 63 -5.54 8.87 8.29
CA ASP A 63 -6.72 9.40 8.96
C ASP A 63 -6.87 10.93 8.76
N ALA A 64 -5.76 11.67 8.76
CA ALA A 64 -5.77 13.11 8.52
C ALA A 64 -6.21 13.46 7.09
N GLU A 65 -5.80 12.67 6.10
CA GLU A 65 -6.11 12.90 4.69
C GLU A 65 -7.49 12.40 4.28
N PHE A 66 -7.89 11.23 4.78
CA PHE A 66 -9.07 10.50 4.29
C PHE A 66 -10.18 10.34 5.33
N GLY A 67 -9.99 10.88 6.54
CA GLY A 67 -10.96 10.84 7.63
C GLY A 67 -10.68 9.72 8.63
N LYS A 68 -11.16 9.93 9.86
CA LYS A 68 -10.95 9.04 11.00
C LYS A 68 -11.35 7.61 10.68
N GLY A 69 -10.42 6.67 10.88
CA GLY A 69 -10.64 5.24 10.68
C GLY A 69 -10.09 4.70 9.37
N ALA A 70 -9.77 5.56 8.39
CA ALA A 70 -9.15 5.13 7.13
C ALA A 70 -7.79 4.43 7.36
N GLY A 71 -7.01 4.88 8.34
CA GLY A 71 -5.73 4.29 8.72
C GLY A 71 -5.84 2.84 9.20
N THR A 72 -7.00 2.38 9.66
CA THR A 72 -7.18 0.97 10.08
C THR A 72 -7.05 -0.05 8.93
N ARG A 73 -7.01 0.43 7.68
CA ARG A 73 -6.72 -0.36 6.48
C ARG A 73 -5.23 -0.40 6.12
N VAL A 74 -4.36 0.17 6.96
CA VAL A 74 -2.92 0.27 6.70
C VAL A 74 -2.11 -0.53 7.70
N GLY A 75 -1.09 -1.24 7.23
CA GLY A 75 -0.14 -2.00 8.04
C GLY A 75 1.28 -1.89 7.49
N LEU A 76 2.26 -2.23 8.32
CA LEU A 76 3.67 -2.28 7.94
C LEU A 76 4.17 -3.72 8.02
N LYS A 77 5.04 -4.09 7.07
CA LYS A 77 5.90 -5.26 7.21
C LYS A 77 7.31 -4.81 7.55
N CYS A 78 7.85 -5.46 8.57
CA CYS A 78 9.22 -5.30 8.99
C CYS A 78 9.95 -6.64 8.91
N ARG A 79 11.25 -6.58 8.66
CA ARG A 79 12.15 -7.73 8.75
C ARG A 79 13.26 -7.41 9.74
N ASN A 80 13.75 -8.42 10.46
CA ASN A 80 14.93 -8.25 11.30
C ASN A 80 16.17 -8.28 10.42
N VAL A 81 17.02 -7.26 10.53
CA VAL A 81 18.29 -7.13 9.82
C VAL A 81 19.41 -7.08 10.85
N GLU A 82 20.42 -7.93 10.66
CA GLU A 82 21.57 -8.02 11.56
C GLU A 82 22.27 -6.66 11.67
N GLY A 83 22.52 -6.21 12.90
CA GLY A 83 23.12 -4.90 13.17
C GLY A 83 22.18 -3.69 13.06
N GLU A 84 20.98 -3.85 12.49
CA GLU A 84 20.04 -2.75 12.24
C GLU A 84 18.68 -2.89 12.96
N GLY A 85 18.35 -4.11 13.39
CA GLY A 85 17.09 -4.42 14.07
C GLY A 85 15.92 -4.55 13.09
N LEU A 86 14.70 -4.20 13.54
CA LEU A 86 13.51 -4.25 12.69
C LEU A 86 13.53 -3.13 11.65
N VAL A 87 13.62 -3.46 10.36
CA VAL A 87 13.58 -2.53 9.23
C VAL A 87 12.25 -2.65 8.50
N VAL A 88 11.58 -1.52 8.24
CA VAL A 88 10.36 -1.47 7.44
C VAL A 88 10.72 -1.70 5.98
N TYR A 89 10.05 -2.65 5.31
CA TYR A 89 10.30 -2.96 3.90
C TYR A 89 9.04 -2.96 3.02
N GLU A 90 7.85 -2.92 3.61
CA GLU A 90 6.58 -2.87 2.88
C GLU A 90 5.54 -2.08 3.68
N VAL A 91 4.72 -1.30 2.97
CA VAL A 91 3.46 -0.76 3.48
C VAL A 91 2.31 -1.49 2.77
N ARG A 92 1.34 -1.98 3.55
CA ARG A 92 0.15 -2.68 3.04
C ARG A 92 -1.08 -1.83 3.23
N LEU A 93 -1.86 -1.70 2.18
CA LEU A 93 -3.17 -1.08 2.20
C LEU A 93 -4.23 -2.13 1.84
N SER A 94 -5.38 -2.07 2.49
CA SER A 94 -6.49 -2.97 2.22
C SER A 94 -7.60 -2.25 1.47
N PHE A 95 -8.03 -2.89 0.37
CA PHE A 95 -9.01 -2.38 -0.58
C PHE A 95 -10.13 -3.40 -0.79
N PRO A 96 -11.28 -3.01 -1.35
CA PRO A 96 -12.29 -3.98 -1.78
C PRO A 96 -11.76 -4.91 -2.89
N PRO A 97 -12.50 -5.98 -3.23
CA PRO A 97 -12.17 -6.84 -4.36
C PRO A 97 -11.89 -6.05 -5.64
N VAL A 98 -10.95 -6.52 -6.45
CA VAL A 98 -10.51 -5.83 -7.68
C VAL A 98 -11.66 -5.46 -8.63
N PRO A 99 -12.69 -6.29 -8.86
CA PRO A 99 -13.83 -5.91 -9.71
C PRO A 99 -14.65 -4.72 -9.19
N GLU A 100 -14.59 -4.47 -7.88
CA GLU A 100 -15.27 -3.34 -7.22
C GLU A 100 -14.43 -2.06 -7.24
N LEU A 101 -13.16 -2.17 -7.67
CA LEU A 101 -12.35 -1.02 -8.04
C LEU A 101 -12.82 -0.51 -9.42
N GLY A 102 -12.68 0.79 -9.66
CA GLY A 102 -13.10 1.42 -10.92
C GLY A 102 -12.54 0.68 -12.15
N HIS A 103 -13.35 0.54 -13.19
CA HIS A 103 -13.03 -0.27 -14.38
C HIS A 103 -13.49 0.36 -15.71
N ASP A 104 -14.05 1.57 -15.68
CA ASP A 104 -14.67 2.26 -16.81
C ASP A 104 -13.84 3.45 -17.33
N GLY A 105 -12.52 3.41 -17.14
CA GLY A 105 -11.61 4.50 -17.54
C GLY A 105 -11.61 5.71 -16.59
N ARG A 106 -12.39 5.66 -15.50
CA ARG A 106 -12.30 6.64 -14.41
C ARG A 106 -11.14 6.30 -13.48
N THR A 107 -10.41 7.32 -13.04
CA THR A 107 -9.34 7.19 -12.05
C THR A 107 -9.91 6.63 -10.74
N VAL A 108 -9.31 5.56 -10.22
CA VAL A 108 -9.69 5.00 -8.91
C VAL A 108 -9.37 6.01 -7.82
N SER A 109 -10.29 6.24 -6.88
CA SER A 109 -10.08 7.12 -5.72
C SER A 109 -9.49 6.32 -4.55
N LEU A 110 -8.32 6.73 -4.05
CA LEU A 110 -7.71 6.11 -2.87
C LEU A 110 -8.60 6.24 -1.63
N ARG A 111 -9.28 7.38 -1.46
CA ARG A 111 -10.23 7.61 -0.37
C ARG A 111 -11.34 6.57 -0.39
N ASP A 112 -11.96 6.35 -1.56
CA ASP A 112 -13.08 5.42 -1.68
C ASP A 112 -12.62 3.96 -1.53
N ALA A 113 -11.45 3.62 -2.08
CA ALA A 113 -10.87 2.29 -1.94
C ALA A 113 -10.56 1.96 -0.47
N LEU A 114 -9.98 2.90 0.29
CA LEU A 114 -9.75 2.74 1.73
C LEU A 114 -11.04 2.66 2.53
N GLY A 115 -12.04 3.47 2.18
CA GLY A 115 -13.35 3.48 2.84
C GLY A 115 -14.11 2.16 2.71
N LYS A 116 -13.97 1.48 1.57
CA LYS A 116 -14.63 0.20 1.27
C LYS A 116 -13.81 -1.03 1.69
N GLY A 117 -12.50 -0.89 1.84
CA GLY A 117 -11.62 -2.01 2.21
C GLY A 117 -11.86 -2.51 3.65
N PRO A 118 -11.61 -3.80 3.93
CA PRO A 118 -11.67 -4.34 5.29
C PRO A 118 -10.50 -3.85 6.16
N THR A 119 -10.69 -3.80 7.48
CA THR A 119 -9.59 -3.48 8.42
C THR A 119 -8.49 -4.54 8.35
N ILE A 120 -7.24 -4.15 8.55
CA ILE A 120 -6.11 -5.08 8.64
C ILE A 120 -5.29 -4.89 9.92
N ALA A 121 -4.63 -5.97 10.33
CA ALA A 121 -3.65 -5.93 11.40
C ALA A 121 -2.47 -5.01 11.03
N ALA A 122 -1.87 -4.41 12.05
CA ALA A 122 -0.74 -3.50 11.88
C ALA A 122 0.51 -4.16 11.28
N GLY A 123 0.67 -5.49 11.43
CA GLY A 123 1.94 -6.17 11.13
C GLY A 123 2.96 -5.85 12.23
N CYS A 124 3.99 -5.04 11.93
CA CYS A 124 4.91 -4.52 12.94
C CYS A 124 4.43 -3.17 13.51
N ARG A 125 4.73 -2.92 14.80
CA ARG A 125 4.35 -1.66 15.48
C ARG A 125 5.25 -0.48 15.08
N SER A 126 6.54 -0.75 14.87
CA SER A 126 7.56 0.23 14.51
C SER A 126 8.76 -0.48 13.88
N GLY A 127 9.48 0.21 13.01
CA GLY A 127 10.74 -0.25 12.44
C GLY A 127 11.56 0.91 11.87
N ARG A 128 12.85 0.67 11.67
CA ARG A 128 13.79 1.60 11.04
C ARG A 128 13.43 1.82 9.57
N VAL A 129 13.57 3.06 9.11
CA VAL A 129 13.44 3.46 7.70
C VAL A 129 14.81 3.90 7.20
N GLN A 130 15.15 3.53 5.97
CA GLN A 130 16.45 3.80 5.34
C GLN A 130 16.27 4.58 4.06
#